data_AF-A0A2S0KWN5-F1
#
_entry.id   AF-A0A2S0KWN5-F1
#
_cell.length_a   1.000
_cell.length_b   1.000
_cell.length_c   1.000
_cell.angle_alpha   90.00
_cell.angle_beta   90.00
_cell.angle_gamma   90.00
#
_symmetry.space_group_name_H-M   'P 1'
#
loop_
_entity.id
_entity.type
_entity.pdbx_description
1 polymer ?
#
loop_
_entity_poly.entity_id
_entity_poly.type
_entity_poly.pdbx_seq_one_letter_code
_entity_poly.pdbx_strand_id
1 'polypeptide(L)'
;MIGMSYADALFAFFVLWLIFIGILWWRELYRAKRFSWKLSNSTLFHCDSCHHSFIIKESVNLTRCPRCNSICICRKRRDLE
;
A
#
# COMPACT_ATOMS: atom_id res chain seq x y z
N MET A 1 48.83 10.48 -20.90
CA MET A 1 47.47 10.40 -21.45
C MET A 1 46.91 9.05 -21.01
N ILE A 2 45.87 9.02 -20.18
CA ILE A 2 45.20 7.76 -19.82
C ILE A 2 44.64 7.22 -21.14
N GLY A 3 45.34 6.23 -21.71
CA GLY A 3 44.99 5.59 -22.97
C GLY A 3 43.81 4.68 -22.73
N MET A 4 42.63 5.27 -22.55
CA MET A 4 41.40 4.51 -22.38
C MET A 4 41.03 3.96 -23.76
N SER A 5 41.12 2.65 -23.91
CA SER A 5 40.70 1.97 -25.13
C SER A 5 39.21 2.20 -25.35
N TYR A 6 38.78 2.26 -26.61
CA TYR A 6 37.35 2.35 -26.94
C TYR A 6 36.53 1.21 -26.30
N ALA A 7 37.15 0.04 -26.10
CA ALA A 7 36.55 -1.07 -25.38
C ALA A 7 36.26 -0.75 -23.90
N ASP A 8 37.18 -0.08 -23.21
CA ASP A 8 37.00 0.32 -21.81
C ASP A 8 35.89 1.36 -21.66
N ALA A 9 35.80 2.30 -22.61
CA ALA A 9 34.75 3.30 -22.63
C ALA A 9 33.36 2.67 -22.82
N LEU A 10 33.23 1.71 -23.74
CA LEU A 10 31.99 0.96 -23.94
C LEU A 10 31.62 0.14 -22.72
N PHE A 11 32.60 -0.55 -22.12
CA PHE A 11 32.37 -1.34 -20.91
C PHE A 11 31.87 -0.47 -19.75
N ALA A 12 32.54 0.66 -19.49
CA ALA A 12 32.12 1.61 -18.46
C ALA A 12 30.72 2.17 -18.73
N PHE A 13 30.39 2.46 -19.99
CA PHE A 13 29.06 2.92 -20.39
C PHE A 13 27.97 1.89 -20.10
N PHE A 14 28.19 0.61 -20.44
CA PHE A 14 27.25 -0.47 -20.14
C PHE A 14 27.06 -0.68 -18.64
N VAL A 15 28.14 -0.64 -17.87
CA VAL A 15 28.07 -0.77 -16.41
C VAL A 15 27.26 0.37 -15.80
N LEU A 16 27.51 1.62 -16.22
CA LEU A 16 26.74 2.78 -15.77
C LEU A 16 25.27 2.65 -16.15
N TRP A 17 24.97 2.15 -17.34
CA TRP A 17 23.59 1.89 -17.79
C TRP A 17 22.88 0.84 -16.93
N LEU A 18 23.55 -0.27 -16.60
CA LEU A 18 22.99 -1.30 -15.73
C LEU A 18 22.73 -0.76 -14.31
N ILE A 19 23.64 0.04 -13.77
CA ILE A 19 23.45 0.71 -12.48
C ILE A 19 22.22 1.63 -12.54
N PHE A 20 22.08 2.42 -13.61
CA PHE A 20 20.97 3.33 -13.78
C PHE A 20 19.62 2.60 -13.84
N ILE A 21 19.55 1.51 -14.61
CA ILE A 21 18.36 0.64 -14.67
C ILE A 21 18.07 0.05 -13.29
N GLY A 22 19.08 -0.45 -12.58
CA GLY A 22 18.92 -1.01 -11.24
C GLY A 22 18.35 0.00 -10.23
N ILE A 23 18.81 1.25 -10.27
CA ILE A 23 18.30 2.34 -9.42
C ILE A 23 16.82 2.64 -9.73
N LEU A 24 16.47 2.75 -11.02
CA LEU A 24 15.09 3.00 -11.44
C LEU A 24 14.16 1.85 -11.02
N TRP A 25 14.63 0.62 -11.19
CA TRP A 25 13.90 -0.59 -10.81
C TRP A 25 13.66 -0.67 -9.30
N TRP A 26 14.70 -0.39 -8.50
CA TRP A 26 14.58 -0.34 -7.06
C TRP A 26 13.59 0.74 -6.60
N ARG A 27 13.64 1.93 -7.24
CA ARG A 27 12.71 3.02 -6.96
C ARG A 27 11.27 2.62 -7.24
N GLU A 28 11.05 1.92 -8.35
CA GLU A 28 9.71 1.45 -8.73
C GLU A 28 9.21 0.36 -7.77
N LEU A 29 10.05 -0.60 -7.40
CA LEU A 29 9.72 -1.59 -6.38
C LEU A 29 9.38 -0.94 -5.03
N TYR A 30 10.12 0.10 -4.63
CA TYR A 30 9.85 0.82 -3.39
C TYR A 30 8.52 1.58 -3.46
N ARG A 31 8.23 2.25 -4.59
CA ARG A 31 6.94 2.92 -4.83
C ARG A 31 5.79 1.92 -4.85
N ALA A 32 5.94 0.84 -5.60
CA ALA A 32 4.99 -0.25 -5.69
C ALA A 32 4.71 -0.81 -4.30
N LYS A 33 5.73 -1.16 -3.49
CA LYS A 33 5.54 -1.62 -2.11
C LYS A 33 4.82 -0.61 -1.22
N ARG A 34 5.09 0.69 -1.40
CA ARG A 34 4.44 1.75 -0.60
C ARG A 34 2.98 1.99 -1.01
N PHE A 35 2.64 1.83 -2.29
CA PHE A 35 1.30 2.07 -2.81
C PHE A 35 0.42 0.80 -2.88
N SER A 36 1.01 -0.39 -2.98
CA SER A 36 0.26 -1.63 -3.23
C SER A 36 -0.48 -2.20 -2.03
N TRP A 37 -0.33 -1.65 -0.82
CA TRP A 37 -0.94 -2.23 0.39
C TRP A 37 -1.51 -1.22 1.37
N LYS A 38 -2.09 -0.12 0.88
CA LYS A 38 -3.21 0.49 1.61
C LYS A 38 -4.50 0.11 0.89
N LEU A 39 -4.82 -1.19 0.92
CA LEU A 39 -6.22 -1.58 0.93
C LEU A 39 -6.80 -0.80 2.11
N SER A 40 -7.51 0.29 1.82
CA SER A 40 -8.34 0.96 2.81
C SER A 40 -9.16 -0.17 3.39
N ASN A 41 -8.87 -0.58 4.63
CA ASN A 41 -9.62 -1.58 5.37
C ASN A 41 -10.97 -0.96 5.75
N SER A 42 -11.71 -0.54 4.72
CA SER A 42 -13.06 -0.04 4.80
C SER A 42 -13.92 -1.25 5.08
N THR A 43 -14.08 -1.56 6.35
CA THR A 43 -14.96 -2.63 6.79
C THR A 43 -16.40 -2.14 6.64
N LEU A 44 -17.21 -2.92 5.93
CA LEU A 44 -18.64 -2.68 5.82
C LEU A 44 -19.27 -3.20 7.11
N PHE A 45 -19.84 -2.30 7.90
CA PHE A 45 -20.46 -2.62 9.18
C PHE A 45 -21.98 -2.54 9.07
N HIS A 46 -22.66 -3.47 9.74
CA HIS A 46 -24.11 -3.50 9.85
C HIS A 46 -24.51 -3.16 11.29
N CYS A 47 -25.39 -2.19 11.47
CA CYS A 47 -25.94 -1.87 12.79
C CYS A 47 -27.02 -2.88 13.21
N ASP A 48 -26.91 -3.50 14.39
CA ASP A 48 -27.90 -4.45 14.91
C ASP A 48 -29.26 -3.81 15.22
N SER A 49 -29.29 -2.50 15.50
CA SER A 49 -30.52 -1.81 15.91
C SER A 49 -31.35 -1.29 14.73
N CYS A 50 -30.72 -0.86 13.65
CA CYS A 50 -31.42 -0.26 12.50
C CYS A 50 -31.17 -0.97 11.16
N HIS A 51 -30.39 -2.05 11.17
CA HIS A 51 -29.96 -2.82 10.00
C HIS A 51 -29.29 -1.99 8.88
N HIS A 52 -28.90 -0.74 9.16
CA HIS A 52 -28.25 0.11 8.18
C HIS A 52 -26.78 -0.29 8.02
N SER A 53 -26.34 -0.44 6.77
CA SER A 53 -24.95 -0.68 6.41
C SER A 53 -24.21 0.64 6.23
N PHE A 54 -23.05 0.77 6.86
CA PHE A 54 -22.18 1.93 6.69
C PHE A 54 -20.71 1.52 6.64
N ILE A 55 -19.91 2.32 5.95
CA ILE A 55 -18.50 2.04 5.70
C ILE A 55 -17.66 2.85 6.69
N ILE A 56 -16.81 2.18 7.46
CA ILE A 56 -15.90 2.84 8.41
C ILE A 56 -14.49 2.75 7.83
N LYS A 57 -13.85 3.91 7.61
CA LYS A 57 -12.48 3.98 7.05
C LYS A 57 -11.39 3.55 8.04
N GLU A 58 -11.67 3.64 9.34
CA GLU A 58 -10.74 3.31 10.41
C GLU A 58 -11.29 2.16 11.26
N SER A 59 -10.43 1.23 11.65
CA SER A 59 -10.78 0.14 12.56
C SER A 59 -10.90 0.68 13.99
N VAL A 60 -11.95 1.42 14.27
CA VAL A 60 -12.28 1.92 15.61
C VAL A 60 -13.17 0.90 16.32
N ASN A 61 -12.93 0.67 17.61
CA ASN A 61 -13.66 -0.35 18.40
C ASN A 61 -15.13 0.05 18.69
N LEU A 62 -15.43 1.34 18.62
CA LEU A 62 -16.74 1.91 18.93
C LEU A 62 -17.11 2.91 17.84
N THR A 63 -18.24 2.70 17.19
CA THR A 63 -18.83 3.70 16.29
C THR A 63 -20.27 3.98 16.67
N ARG A 64 -20.72 5.19 16.40
CA ARG A 64 -22.15 5.54 16.48
C ARG A 64 -22.75 5.37 15.10
N CYS A 65 -23.90 4.71 15.02
CA CYS A 65 -24.61 4.62 13.76
C CYS A 65 -25.12 6.01 13.35
N PRO A 66 -24.92 6.45 12.09
CA PRO A 66 -25.36 7.77 11.64
C PRO A 66 -26.89 7.94 11.64
N ARG A 67 -27.65 6.84 11.68
CA ARG A 67 -29.12 6.87 11.58
C ARG A 67 -29.83 6.76 12.94
N CYS A 68 -29.45 5.81 13.78
CA CYS A 68 -30.09 5.58 15.09
C CYS A 68 -29.26 6.09 16.28
N ASN A 69 -28.04 6.56 16.06
CA ASN A 69 -27.10 7.01 17.10
C ASN A 69 -26.81 5.97 18.20
N SER A 70 -27.22 4.71 18.01
CA SER A 70 -26.91 3.63 18.94
C SER A 70 -25.42 3.31 18.88
N ILE A 71 -24.86 2.99 20.04
CA ILE A 71 -23.46 2.58 20.17
C ILE A 71 -23.32 1.20 19.54
N CYS A 72 -22.58 1.11 18.45
CA CYS A 72 -22.29 -0.13 17.76
C CYS A 72 -20.88 -0.59 18.16
N ILE A 73 -20.78 -1.80 18.70
CA ILE A 73 -19.49 -2.39 19.07
C ILE A 73 -18.91 -3.06 17.83
N CYS A 74 -17.92 -2.42 17.21
CA CYS A 74 -17.23 -2.95 16.05
C CYS A 74 -16.22 -4.01 16.50
N ARG A 75 -16.71 -5.19 16.90
CA ARG A 75 -15.82 -6.32 17.19
C ARG A 75 -15.30 -6.82 15.85
N LYS A 76 -14.00 -6.64 15.60
CA LYS A 76 -13.30 -7.22 14.44
C LYS A 76 -13.72 -8.69 14.37
N ARG A 77 -14.52 -9.04 13.36
CA ARG A 77 -14.86 -10.44 13.09
C ARG A 77 -13.51 -11.08 12.77
N ARG A 78 -13.03 -11.93 13.68
CA ARG A 78 -11.99 -12.91 13.33
C ARG A 78 -12.74 -13.87 12.44
N ASP A 79 -12.78 -13.56 11.15
CA ASP A 79 -13.14 -14.57 10.17
C ASP A 79 -12.15 -15.72 10.41
N LEU A 80 -12.71 -16.87 10.77
CA LEU A 80 -11.99 -18.12 10.91
C LEU A 80 -11.33 -18.42 9.56
N GLU A 81 -10.01 -18.56 9.61
CA GLU A 81 -9.12 -19.20 8.63
C GLU A 81 -9.15 -18.73 7.17
#